data_AF-A0A5Q4GCS0-F1
#
_entry.id   AF-A0A5Q4GCS0-F1
#
_cell.length_a   1.000
_cell.length_b   1.000
_cell.length_c   1.000
_cell.angle_alpha   90.00
_cell.angle_beta   90.00
_cell.angle_gamma   90.00
#
_symmetry.space_group_name_H-M   'P 1'
#
loop_
_entity.id
_entity.type
_entity.pdbx_description
1 polymer ?
#
loop_
_entity_poly.entity_id
_entity_poly.type
_entity_poly.pdbx_seq_one_letter_code
_entity_poly.pdbx_strand_id
1 'polypeptide(L)'
;MLLITILLLFSVFLLLRGHDLPGGGFIGGLTAAAAVALYVLAFGAQAANDMVRVRPRALLGVGLTAAVAAGLIAVLFGTPFLTGHWLIIDLPGSAEVKLSTVLLFDVGVYLVVVGTVLTMLFALEGQ
;
A
#
# COMPACT_ATOMS: atom_id res chain seq x y z
N MET A 1 -5.52 -9.07 -18.60
CA MET A 1 -5.01 -7.69 -18.45
C MET A 1 -6.05 -6.75 -17.87
N LEU A 2 -7.20 -6.54 -18.52
CA LEU A 2 -8.25 -5.64 -18.02
C LEU A 2 -8.62 -5.87 -16.54
N LEU A 3 -8.87 -7.14 -16.16
CA LEU A 3 -9.20 -7.49 -14.77
C LEU A 3 -8.10 -7.11 -13.77
N ILE A 4 -6.84 -7.37 -14.11
CA ILE A 4 -5.67 -7.07 -13.26
C ILE A 4 -5.55 -5.55 -13.07
N THR A 5 -5.69 -4.78 -14.16
CA THR A 5 -5.72 -3.31 -14.10
C THR A 5 -6.86 -2.81 -13.21
N ILE A 6 -8.07 -3.36 -13.36
CA ILE A 6 -9.22 -2.99 -12.53
C ILE A 6 -8.97 -3.33 -11.06
N LEU A 7 -8.41 -4.50 -10.75
CA LEU A 7 -8.09 -4.89 -9.37
C LEU A 7 -7.03 -3.98 -8.75
N LEU A 8 -6.00 -3.58 -9.52
CA LEU A 8 -4.99 -2.63 -9.04
C LEU A 8 -5.60 -1.24 -8.79
N LEU A 9 -6.47 -0.76 -9.68
CA LEU A 9 -7.20 0.49 -9.47
C LEU A 9 -8.12 0.40 -8.24
N PHE A 10 -8.82 -0.73 -8.08
CA PHE A 10 -9.71 -0.96 -6.95
C PHE A 10 -8.92 -1.08 -5.64
N SER A 11 -7.74 -1.69 -5.67
CA SER A 11 -6.81 -1.76 -4.55
C SER A 11 -6.36 -0.38 -4.08
N VAL A 12 -5.99 0.51 -5.01
CA VAL A 12 -5.67 1.92 -4.69
C VAL A 12 -6.90 2.66 -4.16
N PHE A 13 -8.07 2.42 -4.76
CA PHE A 13 -9.32 2.99 -4.26
C PHE A 13 -9.62 2.58 -2.81
N LEU A 14 -9.46 1.29 -2.48
CA LEU A 14 -9.64 0.79 -1.10
C LEU A 14 -8.66 1.42 -0.12
N LEU A 15 -7.39 1.59 -0.52
CA LEU A 15 -6.38 2.29 0.27
C LEU A 15 -6.80 3.73 0.56
N LEU A 16 -7.17 4.48 -0.49
CA LEU A 16 -7.56 5.88 -0.35
C LEU A 16 -8.84 6.06 0.47
N ARG A 17 -9.76 5.10 0.44
CA ARG A 17 -11.04 5.18 1.17
C ARG A 17 -10.94 4.89 2.67
N GLY A 18 -9.83 4.30 3.12
CA GLY A 18 -9.66 3.77 4.47
C GLY A 18 -9.75 4.80 5.61
N HIS A 19 -9.65 6.10 5.29
CA HIS A 19 -9.72 7.16 6.28
C HIS A 19 -11.15 7.51 6.73
N ASP A 20 -12.16 7.30 5.87
CA ASP A 20 -13.55 7.69 6.12
C ASP A 20 -14.53 6.51 6.14
N LEU A 21 -14.21 5.43 5.43
CA LEU A 21 -15.13 4.32 5.16
C LEU A 21 -14.39 2.96 5.24
N PRO A 22 -15.11 1.83 5.30
CA PRO A 22 -14.48 0.51 5.28
C PRO A 22 -13.53 0.36 4.09
N GLY A 23 -12.27 0.06 4.38
CA GLY A 23 -11.15 0.08 3.43
C GLY A 23 -9.80 0.00 4.15
N GLY A 24 -8.78 0.62 3.57
CA GLY A 24 -7.47 0.81 4.18
C GLY A 24 -6.33 -0.01 3.57
N GLY A 25 -5.14 0.17 4.13
CA GLY A 25 -3.90 -0.39 3.59
C GLY A 25 -3.88 -1.91 3.51
N PHE A 26 -4.48 -2.60 4.49
CA PHE A 26 -4.45 -4.06 4.55
C PHE A 26 -5.26 -4.71 3.41
N ILE A 27 -6.55 -4.37 3.29
CA ILE A 27 -7.41 -4.93 2.25
C ILE A 27 -7.01 -4.45 0.85
N GLY A 28 -6.56 -3.20 0.74
CA GLY A 28 -5.96 -2.69 -0.50
C GLY A 28 -4.75 -3.54 -0.91
N GLY A 29 -3.82 -3.80 0.02
CA GLY A 29 -2.62 -4.58 -0.24
C GLY A 29 -2.93 -6.02 -0.64
N LEU A 30 -3.87 -6.69 0.04
CA LEU A 30 -4.33 -8.02 -0.35
C LEU A 30 -4.94 -8.04 -1.75
N THR A 31 -5.72 -7.01 -2.11
CA THR A 31 -6.32 -6.88 -3.43
C THR A 31 -5.26 -6.72 -4.53
N ALA A 32 -4.22 -5.92 -4.28
CA ALA A 32 -3.09 -5.80 -5.20
C ALA A 32 -2.31 -7.11 -5.34
N ALA A 33 -2.07 -7.79 -4.23
CA ALA A 33 -1.40 -9.09 -4.24
C ALA A 33 -2.22 -10.15 -5.00
N ALA A 34 -3.56 -10.14 -4.85
CA ALA A 34 -4.46 -11.00 -5.63
C ALA A 34 -4.39 -10.69 -7.14
N ALA A 35 -4.27 -9.41 -7.52
CA ALA A 35 -4.09 -9.04 -8.93
C ALA A 35 -2.79 -9.62 -9.51
N VAL A 36 -1.70 -9.62 -8.73
CA VAL A 36 -0.43 -10.25 -9.15
C VAL A 36 -0.53 -11.77 -9.14
N ALA A 37 -1.21 -12.38 -8.16
CA ALA A 37 -1.44 -13.82 -8.16
C ALA A 37 -2.24 -14.27 -9.39
N LEU A 38 -3.27 -13.50 -9.80
CA LEU A 38 -3.98 -13.74 -11.06
C LEU A 38 -3.08 -13.58 -12.29
N TYR A 39 -2.13 -12.64 -12.26
CA TYR A 39 -1.13 -12.52 -13.32
C TYR A 39 -0.25 -13.78 -13.39
N VAL A 40 0.26 -14.26 -12.24
CA VAL A 40 1.05 -15.49 -12.13
C VAL A 40 0.28 -16.68 -12.68
N LEU A 41 -0.99 -16.86 -12.30
CA LEU A 41 -1.83 -17.95 -12.81
C LEU A 41 -2.05 -17.90 -14.34
N ALA A 42 -2.08 -16.69 -14.92
CA ALA A 42 -2.34 -16.51 -16.35
C ALA A 42 -1.09 -16.56 -17.23
N PHE A 43 0.08 -16.15 -16.71
CA PHE A 43 1.31 -15.96 -17.51
C PHE A 43 2.56 -16.63 -16.91
N GLY A 44 2.45 -17.23 -15.72
CA GLY A 44 3.53 -17.88 -14.97
C GLY A 44 4.33 -16.95 -14.04
N ALA A 45 5.04 -17.53 -13.07
CA ALA A 45 5.92 -16.82 -12.13
C ALA A 45 6.96 -15.94 -12.81
N GLN A 46 7.63 -16.45 -13.84
CA GLN A 46 8.73 -15.75 -14.49
C GLN A 46 8.27 -14.41 -15.06
N ALA A 47 7.15 -14.41 -15.80
CA ALA A 47 6.56 -13.21 -16.38
C ALA A 47 6.09 -12.23 -15.30
N ALA A 48 5.56 -12.74 -14.17
CA ALA A 48 5.16 -11.90 -13.05
C ALA A 48 6.36 -11.27 -12.33
N ASN A 49 7.46 -12.01 -12.17
CA ASN A 49 8.71 -11.50 -11.59
C ASN A 49 9.32 -10.40 -12.48
N ASP A 50 9.32 -10.60 -13.81
CA ASP A 50 9.78 -9.59 -14.76
C ASP A 50 8.89 -8.32 -14.78
N MET A 51 7.59 -8.48 -14.50
CA MET A 51 6.66 -7.37 -14.32
C MET A 51 6.94 -6.58 -13.03
N VAL A 52 7.23 -7.29 -11.93
CA VAL A 52 7.49 -6.69 -10.61
C VAL A 52 8.95 -6.24 -10.51
N ARG A 53 9.22 -5.01 -10.99
CA ARG A 53 10.57 -4.42 -11.01
C ARG A 53 11.21 -4.17 -9.64
N VAL A 54 10.42 -4.22 -8.56
CA VAL A 54 10.88 -3.94 -7.19
C VAL A 54 10.90 -5.22 -6.39
N ARG A 55 12.02 -5.53 -5.73
CA ARG A 55 12.14 -6.71 -4.87
C ARG A 55 11.04 -6.69 -3.80
N PRO A 56 10.21 -7.75 -3.66
CA PRO A 56 9.15 -7.80 -2.64
C PRO A 56 9.65 -7.52 -1.22
N ARG A 57 10.85 -8.00 -0.88
CA ARG A 57 11.51 -7.71 0.40
C ARG A 57 11.85 -6.22 0.61
N ALA A 58 12.12 -5.47 -0.46
CA ALA A 58 12.34 -4.03 -0.36
C ALA A 58 11.03 -3.30 -0.04
N LEU A 59 9.89 -3.76 -0.60
CA LEU A 59 8.57 -3.20 -0.26
C LEU A 59 8.26 -3.36 1.24
N LEU A 60 8.66 -4.48 1.85
CA LEU A 60 8.56 -4.68 3.30
C LEU A 60 9.34 -3.63 4.08
N GLY A 61 10.63 -3.45 3.75
CA GLY A 61 11.49 -2.51 4.45
C GLY A 61 10.99 -1.08 4.30
N VAL A 62 10.60 -0.68 3.09
CA VAL A 62 10.04 0.67 2.83
C VAL A 62 8.71 0.86 3.55
N GLY A 63 7.81 -0.13 3.49
CA GLY A 63 6.50 -0.05 4.13
C GLY A 63 6.59 0.03 5.64
N LEU A 64 7.43 -0.79 6.27
CA LEU A 64 7.66 -0.75 7.71
C LEU A 64 8.28 0.60 8.12
N THR A 65 9.27 1.08 7.37
CA THR A 65 9.87 2.39 7.61
C THR A 65 8.85 3.52 7.51
N ALA A 66 7.96 3.48 6.51
CA ALA A 66 6.91 4.47 6.33
C ALA A 66 5.89 4.45 7.48
N ALA A 67 5.48 3.26 7.93
CA ALA A 67 4.56 3.11 9.07
C ALA A 67 5.16 3.65 10.38
N VAL A 68 6.43 3.34 10.64
CA VAL A 68 7.16 3.88 11.80
C VAL A 68 7.32 5.40 11.70
N ALA A 69 7.68 5.91 10.51
CA ALA A 69 7.81 7.34 10.26
C ALA A 69 6.49 8.09 10.52
N ALA A 70 5.35 7.52 10.10
CA ALA A 70 4.03 8.10 10.37
C ALA A 70 3.75 8.26 11.88
N GLY A 71 4.11 7.26 12.69
CA GLY A 71 3.99 7.34 14.14
C GLY A 71 5.00 8.30 14.79
N LEU A 72 6.22 8.38 14.27
CA LEU A 72 7.24 9.31 14.75
C LEU A 72 6.86 10.78 14.51
N ILE A 73 6.16 11.08 13.41
CA ILE A 73 5.63 12.43 13.16
C ILE A 73 4.77 12.88 14.34
N ALA A 74 3.89 12.04 14.87
CA ALA A 74 3.05 12.39 16.02
C ALA A 74 3.86 12.76 17.27
N VAL A 75 4.97 12.04 17.51
CA VAL A 75 5.88 12.30 18.64
C VAL A 75 6.60 13.64 18.46
N LEU A 76 6.99 14.00 17.23
CA LEU A 76 7.61 15.29 16.93
C LEU A 76 6.66 16.47 17.21
N PHE A 77 5.34 16.25 17.07
CA PHE A 77 4.30 17.22 17.45
C PHE A 77 3.92 17.19 18.94
N GLY A 78 4.64 16.42 19.78
CA GLY A 78 4.39 16.34 21.23
C GLY A 78 3.15 15.54 21.62
N THR A 79 2.56 14.81 20.67
CA THR A 79 1.40 13.93 20.91
C THR A 79 1.83 12.47 21.07
N PRO A 80 1.01 11.60 21.68
CA PRO A 80 1.31 10.18 21.80
C PRO A 80 1.62 9.53 20.44
N PHE A 81 2.49 8.52 20.44
CA PHE A 81 2.83 7.76 19.23
C PHE A 81 1.57 7.22 18.54
N LEU A 82 1.56 7.27 17.19
CA LEU A 82 0.41 6.92 16.33
C LEU A 82 -0.85 7.80 16.52
N THR A 83 -0.73 9.00 17.09
CA THR A 83 -1.81 9.99 17.02
C THR A 83 -1.99 10.46 15.57
N GLY A 84 -3.21 10.35 15.04
CA GLY A 84 -3.55 10.80 13.69
C GLY A 84 -3.60 12.32 13.59
N HIS A 85 -2.79 12.89 12.72
CA HIS A 85 -2.76 14.32 12.42
C HIS A 85 -3.26 14.58 11.00
N TRP A 86 -3.98 15.68 10.84
CA TRP A 86 -4.52 16.12 9.56
C TRP A 86 -3.80 17.38 9.10
N LEU A 87 -3.31 17.36 7.86
CA LEU A 87 -2.74 18.49 7.16
C LEU A 87 -3.68 18.85 6.02
N ILE A 88 -4.32 20.02 6.12
CA ILE A 88 -5.18 20.57 5.08
C ILE A 88 -4.29 21.50 4.25
N ILE A 89 -4.10 21.18 2.98
CA ILE A 89 -3.35 22.01 2.03
C ILE A 89 -4.34 22.66 1.08
N ASP A 90 -4.43 23.98 1.13
CA ASP A 90 -5.25 24.78 0.23
C ASP A 90 -4.55 24.92 -1.13
N LEU A 91 -5.15 24.38 -2.19
CA LEU A 91 -4.66 24.54 -3.56
C LEU A 91 -5.34 25.76 -4.23
N PRO A 92 -4.65 26.43 -5.18
CA PRO A 92 -5.27 27.50 -5.96
C PRO A 92 -6.46 26.95 -6.74
N GLY A 93 -7.63 27.58 -6.58
CA GLY A 93 -8.87 27.20 -7.27
C GLY A 93 -9.92 26.46 -6.42
N SER A 94 -9.98 26.70 -5.11
CA SER A 94 -10.97 26.14 -4.15
C SER A 94 -10.90 24.62 -3.92
N ALA A 95 -9.78 23.99 -4.30
CA ALA A 95 -9.53 22.58 -3.99
C ALA A 95 -8.78 22.47 -2.65
N GLU A 96 -9.34 21.76 -1.67
CA GLU A 96 -8.67 21.40 -0.42
C GLU A 96 -8.14 19.96 -0.50
N VAL A 97 -6.86 19.75 -0.26
CA VAL A 97 -6.28 18.41 -0.14
C VAL A 97 -6.06 18.10 1.34
N LYS A 98 -6.83 17.14 1.87
CA LYS A 98 -6.69 16.65 3.24
C LYS A 98 -5.74 15.46 3.25
N LEU A 99 -4.49 15.69 3.65
CA LEU A 99 -3.55 14.60 3.95
C LEU A 99 -3.63 14.26 5.44
N SER A 100 -3.53 12.97 5.77
CA SER A 100 -3.40 12.53 7.16
C SER A 100 -2.15 11.68 7.36
N THR A 101 -1.58 11.73 8.55
CA THR A 101 -0.54 10.77 8.95
C THR A 101 -1.09 9.35 9.01
N VAL A 102 -2.40 9.19 9.18
CA VAL A 102 -3.11 7.91 9.09
C VAL A 102 -3.00 7.32 7.68
N LEU A 103 -3.15 8.15 6.63
CA LEU A 103 -2.96 7.69 5.25
C LEU A 103 -1.52 7.22 5.00
N LEU A 104 -0.52 7.93 5.53
CA LEU A 104 0.88 7.51 5.41
C LEU A 104 1.13 6.17 6.11
N PHE A 105 0.54 5.97 7.29
CA PHE A 105 0.58 4.69 8.00
C PHE A 105 -0.05 3.56 7.16
N ASP A 106 -1.23 3.81 6.60
CA ASP A 106 -1.94 2.85 5.73
C ASP A 106 -1.17 2.51 4.45
N VAL A 107 -0.50 3.49 3.83
CA VAL A 107 0.42 3.24 2.71
C VAL A 107 1.57 2.33 3.16
N GLY A 108 2.11 2.55 4.36
CA GLY A 108 3.11 1.67 4.95
C GLY A 108 2.61 0.23 5.09
N VAL A 109 1.42 0.05 5.68
CA VAL A 109 0.76 -1.27 5.82
C VAL A 109 0.52 -1.92 4.46
N TYR A 110 0.02 -1.16 3.49
CA TYR A 110 -0.22 -1.61 2.12
C TYR A 110 1.05 -2.21 1.49
N LEU A 111 2.17 -1.50 1.58
CA LEU A 111 3.45 -1.95 1.03
C LEU A 111 3.97 -3.21 1.75
N VAL A 112 3.80 -3.28 3.08
CA VAL A 112 4.16 -4.48 3.87
C VAL A 112 3.32 -5.68 3.44
N VAL A 113 2.00 -5.52 3.28
CA VAL A 113 1.11 -6.61 2.87
C VAL A 113 1.45 -7.09 1.46
N VAL A 114 1.58 -6.19 0.49
CA VAL A 114 1.97 -6.54 -0.88
C VAL A 114 3.33 -7.23 -0.87
N GLY A 115 4.33 -6.65 -0.22
CA GLY A 115 5.68 -7.23 -0.11
C GLY A 115 5.67 -8.62 0.50
N THR A 116 4.87 -8.84 1.55
CA THR A 116 4.77 -10.13 2.25
C THR A 116 4.17 -11.19 1.33
N VAL A 117 3.01 -10.90 0.74
CA VAL A 117 2.30 -11.88 -0.09
C VAL A 117 3.09 -12.19 -1.35
N LEU A 118 3.69 -11.19 -2.00
CA LEU A 118 4.53 -11.44 -3.17
C LEU A 118 5.80 -12.24 -2.83
N THR A 119 6.41 -11.98 -1.66
CA THR A 119 7.55 -12.78 -1.20
C THR A 119 7.15 -14.24 -1.00
N MET A 120 6.00 -14.49 -0.39
CA MET A 120 5.48 -15.85 -0.21
C MET A 120 5.12 -16.50 -1.55
N LEU A 121 4.46 -15.77 -2.45
CA LEU A 121 4.04 -16.25 -3.76
C LEU A 121 5.23 -16.74 -4.58
N PHE A 122 6.29 -15.92 -4.71
CA PHE A 122 7.47 -16.31 -5.48
C PHE A 122 8.31 -17.38 -4.80
N ALA A 123 8.36 -17.40 -3.47
CA ALA A 123 9.03 -18.47 -2.72
C ALA A 123 8.37 -19.85 -2.94
N LEU A 124 7.04 -19.89 -3.06
CA LEU A 124 6.30 -21.13 -3.29
C LEU A 124 6.36 -21.63 -4.74
N GLU A 125 6.47 -20.73 -5.72
CA GLU A 125 6.63 -21.12 -7.13
C GLU A 125 8.05 -21.63 -7.47
N GLY A 126 8.95 -21.72 -6.48
CA GLY A 126 10.27 -22.34 -6.63
C GLY A 126 11.39 -21.37 -6.99
N GLN A 127 11.37 -20.14 -6.44
CA GLN A 127 12.46 -19.16 -6.50
C GLN A 127 12.88 -18.62 -5.13
#